data_AF-A0A2G4SL17-F1
#
_entry.id   AF-A0A2G4SL17-F1
#
_cell.length_a   1.000
_cell.length_b   1.000
_cell.length_c   1.000
_cell.angle_alpha   90.00
_cell.angle_beta   90.00
_cell.angle_gamma   90.00
#
_symmetry.space_group_name_H-M   'P 1'
#
loop_
_entity.id
_entity.type
_entity.pdbx_description
1 polymer ?
#
loop_
_entity_poly.entity_id
_entity_poly.type
_entity_poly.pdbx_seq_one_letter_code
_entity_poly.pdbx_strand_id
1 'polypeptide(L)'
;MNRSDLYNFITTESDRLRIQAMAPPKAFSYLASPFNTLVESYKLNGYQLPLLFYTDNVNSNRAFLEGVLPSLLKNDSKAIVCKPANIEEQPSNDYGSSLPALVLPNAMGVLVFSDSEKTNLACQNILDNLEDHPEYLSFNCEWIARYHGTFNVGLRKTQASLNEVLLIQLCYKSKTYLFRTFEFTEDDFPGKLRYLLKCENVKNVNGNFLRLQKGYKTNSKGIIELGTFYKDRGIIEKRSLSLAKVCAVVLKSSLPKNK
;
A
#
# COMPACT_ATOMS: atom_id res chain seq x y z
N MET A 1 -9.05 6.54 -22.08
CA MET A 1 -8.95 5.10 -21.74
C MET A 1 -7.47 4.76 -21.77
N ASN A 2 -6.83 4.52 -20.62
CA ASN A 2 -5.46 4.01 -20.49
C ASN A 2 -5.22 3.70 -19.00
N ARG A 3 -5.67 2.52 -18.56
CA ARG A 3 -5.17 1.88 -17.35
C ARG A 3 -4.23 0.79 -17.84
N SER A 4 -2.96 0.86 -17.42
CA SER A 4 -2.04 -0.25 -17.51
C SER A 4 -2.56 -1.36 -16.62
N ASP A 5 -3.40 -2.22 -17.17
CA ASP A 5 -3.75 -3.49 -16.55
C ASP A 5 -2.46 -4.33 -16.53
N LEU A 6 -2.03 -4.68 -15.32
CA LEU A 6 -0.84 -5.48 -15.07
C LEU A 6 -1.20 -6.94 -15.29
N TYR A 7 -0.76 -7.49 -16.43
CA TYR A 7 -1.03 -8.86 -16.82
C TYR A 7 0.16 -9.75 -16.44
N ASN A 8 -0.08 -10.77 -15.62
CA ASN A 8 0.91 -11.79 -15.32
C ASN A 8 0.53 -13.09 -16.06
N PHE A 9 1.50 -13.67 -16.76
CA PHE A 9 1.29 -14.82 -17.63
C PHE A 9 2.21 -15.98 -17.23
N ILE A 10 1.63 -17.18 -17.16
CA ILE A 10 2.38 -18.44 -17.00
C ILE A 10 2.38 -19.17 -18.33
N THR A 11 3.57 -19.39 -18.88
CA THR A 11 3.78 -20.15 -20.12
C THR A 11 4.61 -21.40 -19.85
N THR A 12 4.34 -22.45 -20.61
CA THR A 12 5.20 -23.65 -20.67
C THR A 12 6.26 -23.48 -21.76
N GLU A 13 7.26 -24.39 -21.86
CA GLU A 13 8.29 -24.37 -22.92
C GLU A 13 7.72 -24.36 -24.36
N SER A 14 6.47 -24.77 -24.53
CA SER A 14 5.74 -24.78 -25.80
C SER A 14 4.97 -23.48 -26.09
N ASP A 15 5.25 -22.39 -25.37
CA ASP A 15 4.59 -21.06 -25.50
C ASP A 15 3.06 -21.07 -25.38
N ARG A 16 2.48 -22.15 -24.81
CA ARG A 16 1.05 -22.21 -24.54
C ARG A 16 0.75 -21.47 -23.25
N LEU A 17 -0.10 -20.44 -23.34
CA LEU A 17 -0.61 -19.71 -22.19
C LEU A 17 -1.49 -20.65 -21.34
N ARG A 18 -1.09 -20.89 -20.08
CA ARG A 18 -1.83 -21.78 -19.17
C ARG A 18 -2.61 -21.04 -18.11
N ILE A 19 -2.09 -19.89 -17.66
CA ILE A 19 -2.77 -19.00 -16.72
C ILE A 19 -2.49 -17.55 -17.10
N GLN A 20 -3.56 -16.76 -17.14
CA GLN A 20 -3.50 -15.31 -17.10
C GLN A 20 -4.09 -14.85 -15.77
N ALA A 21 -3.26 -14.22 -14.94
CA ALA A 21 -3.68 -13.65 -13.66
C ALA A 21 -3.59 -12.13 -13.72
N MET A 22 -4.73 -11.47 -13.53
CA MET A 22 -4.77 -10.03 -13.26
C MET A 22 -4.45 -9.83 -11.78
N ALA A 23 -3.23 -9.37 -11.49
CA ALA A 23 -2.76 -9.24 -10.12
C ALA A 23 -2.69 -7.78 -9.67
N PRO A 24 -3.11 -7.44 -8.43
CA PRO A 24 -2.84 -6.13 -7.87
C PRO A 24 -1.33 -5.89 -7.73
N PRO A 25 -0.86 -4.63 -7.90
CA PRO A 25 0.55 -4.28 -8.07
C PRO A 25 1.49 -4.50 -6.87
N LYS A 26 1.08 -5.16 -5.76
CA LYS A 26 1.83 -5.07 -4.49
C LYS A 26 2.13 -6.36 -3.71
N ALA A 27 1.52 -7.51 -3.98
CA ALA A 27 1.95 -8.78 -3.38
C ALA A 27 1.26 -9.98 -4.05
N PHE A 28 1.99 -11.08 -4.29
CA PHE A 28 1.45 -12.32 -4.85
C PHE A 28 1.04 -13.38 -3.83
N SER A 29 1.17 -13.13 -2.52
CA SER A 29 0.87 -14.12 -1.47
C SER A 29 -0.53 -14.74 -1.56
N TYR A 30 -1.53 -13.98 -2.00
CA TYR A 30 -2.90 -14.46 -2.21
C TYR A 30 -3.04 -15.47 -3.37
N LEU A 31 -2.06 -15.52 -4.28
CA LEU A 31 -1.98 -16.48 -5.37
C LEU A 31 -1.37 -17.82 -4.93
N ALA A 32 -0.93 -17.97 -3.67
CA ALA A 32 -0.29 -19.20 -3.20
C ALA A 32 -1.15 -20.44 -3.44
N SER A 33 -2.42 -20.40 -3.03
CA SER A 33 -3.34 -21.54 -3.19
C SER A 33 -3.60 -21.88 -4.66
N PRO A 34 -3.96 -20.93 -5.54
CA PRO A 34 -4.09 -21.20 -6.98
C PRO A 34 -2.81 -21.78 -7.62
N PHE A 35 -1.62 -21.30 -7.24
CA PHE A 35 -0.36 -21.82 -7.76
C PHE A 35 -0.05 -23.22 -7.23
N ASN A 36 -0.34 -23.50 -5.97
CA ASN A 36 -0.18 -24.84 -5.41
C ASN A 36 -1.10 -25.85 -6.11
N THR A 37 -2.37 -25.49 -6.34
CA THR A 37 -3.30 -26.33 -7.12
C THR A 37 -2.83 -26.54 -8.55
N LEU A 38 -2.23 -25.52 -9.18
CA LEU A 38 -1.61 -25.67 -10.50
C LEU A 38 -0.46 -26.68 -10.45
N VAL A 39 0.45 -26.54 -9.50
CA VAL A 39 1.62 -27.43 -9.33
C VAL A 39 1.17 -28.87 -9.10
N GLU A 40 0.17 -29.08 -8.24
CA GLU A 40 -0.43 -30.39 -8.00
C GLU A 40 -1.04 -30.98 -9.27
N SER A 41 -1.80 -30.18 -10.03
CA SER A 41 -2.38 -30.61 -11.30
C SER A 41 -1.30 -31.04 -12.31
N TYR A 42 -0.19 -30.32 -12.40
CA TYR A 42 0.94 -30.70 -13.26
C TYR A 42 1.56 -32.03 -12.84
N LYS A 43 1.79 -32.22 -11.53
CA LYS A 43 2.33 -33.47 -10.99
C LYS A 43 1.39 -34.66 -11.25
N LEU A 44 0.09 -34.48 -11.00
CA LEU A 44 -0.93 -35.51 -11.18
C LEU A 44 -1.03 -35.98 -12.64
N ASN A 45 -0.83 -35.06 -13.60
CA ASN A 45 -0.91 -35.36 -15.02
C ASN A 45 0.45 -35.68 -15.67
N GLY A 46 1.52 -35.80 -14.88
CA GLY A 46 2.87 -36.10 -15.39
C GLY A 46 3.48 -34.98 -16.26
N TYR A 47 2.99 -33.75 -16.14
CA TYR A 47 3.50 -32.60 -16.88
C TYR A 47 4.69 -31.95 -16.17
N GLN A 48 5.64 -31.44 -16.97
CA GLN A 48 6.75 -30.65 -16.45
C GLN A 48 6.30 -29.26 -16.01
N LEU A 49 6.75 -28.84 -14.82
CA LEU A 49 6.43 -27.52 -14.27
C LEU A 49 6.99 -26.38 -15.14
N PRO A 50 6.34 -25.21 -15.16
CA PRO A 50 6.82 -24.04 -15.90
C PRO A 50 8.25 -23.65 -15.50
N LEU A 51 9.10 -23.39 -16.50
CA LEU A 51 10.48 -22.92 -16.32
C LEU A 51 10.63 -21.40 -16.48
N LEU A 52 9.57 -20.70 -16.91
CA LEU A 52 9.56 -19.27 -17.19
C LEU A 52 8.30 -18.63 -16.59
N PHE A 53 8.45 -17.43 -16.05
CA PHE A 53 7.34 -16.63 -15.53
C PHE A 53 7.51 -15.16 -15.89
N TYR A 54 6.47 -14.54 -16.48
CA TYR A 54 6.48 -13.14 -16.88
C TYR A 54 5.76 -12.27 -15.85
N THR A 55 6.48 -11.26 -15.34
CA THR A 55 5.92 -10.28 -14.39
C THR A 55 6.47 -8.89 -14.63
N ASP A 56 5.63 -7.90 -14.37
CA ASP A 56 5.97 -6.47 -14.39
C ASP A 56 6.73 -5.99 -13.13
N ASN A 57 6.76 -6.79 -12.06
CA ASN A 57 7.35 -6.42 -10.79
C ASN A 57 8.22 -7.55 -10.18
N VAL A 58 9.29 -7.90 -10.90
CA VAL A 58 10.23 -8.99 -10.56
C VAL A 58 10.72 -8.91 -9.12
N ASN A 59 11.17 -7.73 -8.69
CA ASN A 59 11.77 -7.56 -7.37
C ASN A 59 10.80 -7.89 -6.22
N SER A 60 9.51 -7.57 -6.37
CA SER A 60 8.52 -7.88 -5.33
C SER A 60 8.00 -9.32 -5.39
N ASN A 61 8.02 -9.92 -6.58
CA ASN A 61 7.33 -11.17 -6.84
C ASN A 61 8.25 -12.40 -6.82
N ARG A 62 9.56 -12.19 -6.99
CA ARG A 62 10.57 -13.25 -7.09
C ARG A 62 10.51 -14.26 -5.96
N ALA A 63 10.60 -13.80 -4.70
CA ALA A 63 10.62 -14.69 -3.54
C ALA A 63 9.35 -15.52 -3.41
N PHE A 64 8.19 -14.94 -3.74
CA PHE A 64 6.93 -15.68 -3.78
C PHE A 64 6.94 -16.74 -4.89
N LEU A 65 7.30 -16.36 -6.12
CA LEU A 65 7.27 -17.23 -7.29
C LEU A 65 8.25 -18.39 -7.16
N GLU A 66 9.46 -18.14 -6.66
CA GLU A 66 10.46 -19.17 -6.35
C GLU A 66 9.97 -20.14 -5.26
N GLY A 67 9.16 -19.65 -4.31
CA GLY A 67 8.56 -20.48 -3.26
C GLY A 67 7.45 -21.40 -3.76
N VAL A 68 6.60 -20.94 -4.69
CA VAL A 68 5.47 -21.74 -5.20
C VAL A 68 5.80 -22.52 -6.47
N LEU A 69 6.81 -22.13 -7.24
CA LEU A 69 7.28 -22.81 -8.46
C LEU A 69 8.78 -23.14 -8.34
N PRO A 70 9.15 -24.24 -7.68
CA PRO A 70 10.56 -24.61 -7.47
C PRO A 70 11.33 -24.86 -8.78
N SER A 71 10.63 -25.10 -9.89
CA SER A 71 11.22 -25.22 -11.22
C SER A 71 11.92 -23.94 -11.69
N LEU A 72 11.51 -22.77 -11.17
CA LEU A 72 12.16 -21.49 -11.46
C LEU A 72 13.54 -21.35 -10.80
N LEU A 73 13.84 -22.14 -9.77
CA LEU A 73 15.15 -22.16 -9.10
C LEU A 73 16.20 -22.99 -9.85
N LYS A 74 15.78 -23.88 -10.76
CA LYS A 74 16.66 -24.84 -11.44
C LYS A 74 17.43 -24.27 -12.62
N ASN A 75 17.05 -23.10 -13.12
CA ASN A 75 17.74 -22.44 -14.22
C ASN A 75 18.44 -21.19 -13.69
N ASP A 76 19.76 -21.27 -13.56
CA ASP A 76 20.63 -20.18 -13.12
C ASP A 76 20.21 -18.84 -13.76
N SER A 77 19.56 -18.01 -12.95
CA SER A 77 19.44 -16.54 -13.10
C SER A 77 18.74 -15.94 -14.34
N LYS A 78 18.09 -16.70 -15.22
CA LYS A 78 17.38 -16.13 -16.41
C LYS A 78 15.88 -16.43 -16.53
N ALA A 79 15.28 -17.19 -15.60
CA ALA A 79 13.91 -17.67 -15.69
C ALA A 79 12.80 -16.61 -15.45
N ILE A 80 13.16 -15.44 -14.91
CA ILE A 80 12.22 -14.32 -14.76
C ILE A 80 12.58 -13.28 -15.82
N VAL A 81 11.95 -13.40 -16.99
CA VAL A 81 12.19 -12.51 -18.13
C VAL A 81 11.22 -11.33 -18.05
N CYS A 82 11.73 -10.14 -17.73
CA CYS A 82 11.08 -8.89 -18.16
C CYS A 82 11.37 -8.68 -19.64
N LYS A 83 10.41 -8.19 -20.44
CA LYS A 83 10.69 -7.26 -21.55
C LYS A 83 9.42 -6.62 -22.17
N PRO A 84 9.52 -5.49 -22.92
CA PRO A 84 9.15 -4.16 -22.38
C PRO A 84 8.22 -3.35 -23.32
N ALA A 85 7.74 -2.19 -22.87
CA ALA A 85 7.57 -1.00 -23.72
C ALA A 85 7.52 0.28 -22.86
N ASN A 86 8.48 1.18 -23.08
CA ASN A 86 8.50 2.58 -22.63
C ASN A 86 8.80 2.89 -21.16
N ILE A 87 9.70 2.15 -20.53
CA ILE A 87 10.45 2.71 -19.39
C ILE A 87 11.89 2.81 -19.87
N GLU A 88 12.31 4.02 -20.23
CA GLU A 88 13.73 4.38 -20.22
C GLU A 88 14.34 3.72 -19.00
N GLU A 89 15.43 2.98 -19.19
CA GLU A 89 16.33 2.59 -18.11
C GLU A 89 16.81 3.89 -17.43
N GLN A 90 15.97 4.45 -16.54
CA GLN A 90 16.50 5.30 -15.51
C GLN A 90 17.37 4.36 -14.69
N PRO A 91 18.67 4.67 -14.53
CA PRO A 91 19.54 3.86 -13.70
C PRO A 91 18.80 3.64 -12.38
N SER A 92 19.04 2.51 -11.74
CA SER A 92 18.74 2.30 -10.33
C SER A 92 19.49 3.37 -9.52
N ASN A 93 19.03 4.61 -9.60
CA ASN A 93 19.43 5.71 -8.77
C ASN A 93 18.83 5.34 -7.45
N ASP A 94 19.69 4.71 -6.69
CA ASP A 94 19.55 4.22 -5.36
C ASP A 94 19.38 5.45 -4.46
N TYR A 95 18.20 6.08 -4.57
CA TYR A 95 17.80 7.24 -3.78
C TYR A 95 17.76 6.80 -2.33
N GLY A 96 18.94 6.75 -1.70
CA GLY A 96 19.11 6.46 -0.29
C GLY A 96 19.74 5.14 0.12
N SER A 97 20.41 4.35 -0.73
CA SER A 97 21.18 3.20 -0.19
C SER A 97 22.36 3.63 0.68
N SER A 98 22.97 4.75 0.35
CA SER A 98 24.06 5.36 1.13
C SER A 98 23.59 6.35 2.19
N LEU A 99 22.28 6.65 2.24
CA LEU A 99 21.72 7.60 3.21
C LEU A 99 21.40 6.88 4.53
N PRO A 100 21.55 7.55 5.68
CA PRO A 100 21.17 6.99 6.96
C PRO A 100 19.68 6.60 6.94
N ALA A 101 19.35 5.47 7.55
CA ALA A 101 17.96 5.07 7.71
C ALA A 101 17.20 6.12 8.54
N LEU A 102 16.01 6.48 8.09
CA LEU A 102 15.13 7.37 8.83
C LEU A 102 14.71 6.66 10.12
N VAL A 103 15.07 7.26 11.26
CA VAL A 103 14.70 6.77 12.59
C VAL A 103 13.61 7.68 13.15
N LEU A 104 12.57 7.07 13.73
CA LEU A 104 11.55 7.82 14.44
C LEU A 104 12.16 8.44 15.72
N PRO A 105 11.84 9.70 16.05
CA PRO A 105 12.30 10.29 17.30
C PRO A 105 11.89 9.45 18.52
N ASN A 106 12.81 9.26 19.49
CA ASN A 106 12.59 8.44 20.69
C ASN A 106 11.37 8.87 21.54
N ALA A 107 10.93 10.12 21.41
CA ALA A 107 9.79 10.68 22.14
C ALA A 107 8.44 10.46 21.43
N MET A 108 8.40 9.75 20.30
CA MET A 108 7.14 9.49 19.60
C MET A 108 6.31 8.41 20.28
N GLY A 109 5.14 8.79 20.80
CA GLY A 109 4.17 7.87 21.36
C GLY A 109 3.28 7.27 20.26
N VAL A 110 3.08 5.96 20.26
CA VAL A 110 2.12 5.28 19.38
C VAL A 110 0.89 4.89 20.19
N LEU A 111 -0.28 5.34 19.74
CA LEU A 111 -1.57 5.07 20.38
C LEU A 111 -2.47 4.31 19.42
N VAL A 112 -3.07 3.21 19.87
CA VAL A 112 -3.92 2.34 19.06
C VAL A 112 -5.34 2.34 19.60
N PHE A 113 -6.31 2.60 18.73
CA PHE A 113 -7.72 2.59 19.09
C PHE A 113 -8.51 1.73 18.10
N SER A 114 -9.41 0.92 18.63
CA SER A 114 -10.32 0.04 17.88
C SER A 114 -11.79 0.31 18.22
N ASP A 115 -12.04 1.32 19.06
CA ASP A 115 -13.36 1.66 19.57
C ASP A 115 -13.72 3.09 19.16
N SER A 116 -15.00 3.32 18.84
CA SER A 116 -15.47 4.59 18.30
C SER A 116 -15.44 5.70 19.35
N GLU A 117 -15.78 5.39 20.61
CA GLU A 117 -15.73 6.37 21.71
C GLU A 117 -14.29 6.81 22.00
N LYS A 118 -13.36 5.86 22.11
CA LYS A 118 -11.94 6.18 22.32
C LYS A 118 -11.33 6.93 21.14
N THR A 119 -11.73 6.60 19.92
CA THR A 119 -11.31 7.33 18.72
C THR A 119 -11.86 8.75 18.74
N ASN A 120 -13.13 8.93 19.12
CA ASN A 120 -13.74 10.25 19.27
C ASN A 120 -13.03 11.08 20.34
N LEU A 121 -12.72 10.49 21.50
CA LEU A 121 -11.99 11.17 22.58
C LEU A 121 -10.59 11.57 22.12
N ALA A 122 -9.87 10.70 21.42
CA ALA A 122 -8.56 11.03 20.86
C ALA A 122 -8.63 12.18 19.86
N CYS A 123 -9.61 12.17 18.94
CA CYS A 123 -9.81 13.27 18.00
C CYS A 123 -10.28 14.56 18.67
N GLN A 124 -11.13 14.47 19.70
CA GLN A 124 -11.55 15.63 20.50
C GLN A 124 -10.35 16.27 21.19
N ASN A 125 -9.47 15.48 21.80
CA ASN A 125 -8.23 15.99 22.39
C ASN A 125 -7.34 16.69 21.36
N ILE A 126 -7.28 16.21 20.12
CA ILE A 126 -6.55 16.93 19.05
C ILE A 126 -7.23 18.28 18.77
N LEU A 127 -8.55 18.27 18.60
CA LEU A 127 -9.35 19.47 18.30
C LEU A 127 -9.22 20.55 19.38
N ASP A 128 -9.25 20.15 20.65
CA ASP A 128 -9.14 21.06 21.81
C ASP A 128 -7.73 21.66 21.96
N ASN A 129 -6.73 21.07 21.32
CA ASN A 129 -5.34 21.51 21.36
C ASN A 129 -4.86 22.08 20.02
N LEU A 130 -5.78 22.37 19.09
CA LEU A 130 -5.46 23.09 17.87
C LEU A 130 -5.12 24.54 18.22
N GLU A 131 -4.09 25.06 17.56
CA GLU A 131 -3.66 26.44 17.69
C GLU A 131 -4.44 27.33 16.69
N ASP A 132 -4.36 28.65 16.87
CA ASP A 132 -5.07 29.61 16.00
C ASP A 132 -4.56 29.60 14.55
N HIS A 133 -3.36 29.06 14.33
CA HIS A 133 -2.77 28.89 13.00
C HIS A 133 -3.00 27.50 12.42
N PRO A 134 -2.90 27.32 11.09
CA PRO A 134 -3.04 26.02 10.47
C PRO A 134 -2.08 24.97 11.02
N GLU A 135 -2.64 23.83 11.42
CA GLU A 135 -1.93 22.68 11.97
C GLU A 135 -1.85 21.55 10.93
N TYR A 136 -0.69 20.89 10.86
CA TYR A 136 -0.42 19.88 9.84
C TYR A 136 -0.57 18.48 10.42
N LEU A 137 -1.48 17.71 9.85
CA LEU A 137 -1.75 16.34 10.26
C LEU A 137 -1.29 15.42 9.15
N SER A 138 -0.25 14.62 9.41
CA SER A 138 0.17 13.61 8.45
C SER A 138 -0.81 12.45 8.49
N PHE A 139 -1.35 12.11 7.32
CA PHE A 139 -2.39 11.11 7.18
C PHE A 139 -1.94 10.01 6.21
N ASN A 140 -2.15 8.77 6.61
CA ASN A 140 -2.06 7.62 5.73
C ASN A 140 -3.17 6.62 6.08
N CYS A 141 -3.52 5.76 5.13
CA CYS A 141 -4.46 4.69 5.38
C CYS A 141 -4.00 3.38 4.74
N GLU A 142 -4.34 2.27 5.39
CA GLU A 142 -4.14 0.93 4.85
C GLU A 142 -5.51 0.32 4.55
N TRP A 143 -5.61 -0.45 3.46
CA TRP A 143 -6.88 -0.96 2.94
C TRP A 143 -6.69 -2.34 2.32
N ILE A 144 -7.78 -3.10 2.21
CA ILE A 144 -7.75 -4.38 1.49
C ILE A 144 -7.67 -4.13 -0.01
N ALA A 145 -6.57 -4.57 -0.61
CA ALA A 145 -6.40 -4.57 -2.06
C ALA A 145 -7.05 -5.82 -2.66
N ARG A 146 -8.38 -5.77 -2.87
CA ARG A 146 -9.22 -6.77 -3.55
C ARG A 146 -9.10 -8.22 -3.05
N TYR A 147 -10.14 -8.72 -2.38
CA TYR A 147 -10.60 -10.10 -2.56
C TYR A 147 -12.09 -10.27 -2.21
N HIS A 148 -12.80 -11.03 -3.05
CA HIS A 148 -14.05 -11.73 -2.70
C HIS A 148 -13.67 -12.91 -1.82
N GLY A 149 -13.52 -12.67 -0.52
CA GLY A 149 -13.27 -13.71 0.47
C GLY A 149 -13.72 -13.20 1.82
N THR A 150 -14.52 -13.98 2.55
CA THR A 150 -14.94 -13.65 3.91
C THR A 150 -13.70 -13.60 4.80
N PHE A 151 -13.23 -12.39 5.12
CA PHE A 151 -12.33 -12.20 6.24
C PHE A 151 -13.16 -12.28 7.52
N ASN A 152 -12.91 -13.29 8.35
CA ASN A 152 -13.42 -13.31 9.71
C ASN A 152 -12.60 -12.34 10.54
N VAL A 153 -13.08 -11.10 10.67
CA VAL A 153 -12.56 -10.15 11.64
C VAL A 153 -13.57 -10.12 12.79
N GLY A 154 -13.33 -10.94 13.82
CA GLY A 154 -14.24 -11.09 14.95
C GLY A 154 -15.62 -11.67 14.58
N LEU A 155 -16.68 -11.17 15.25
CA LEU A 155 -18.07 -11.62 15.12
C LEU A 155 -18.78 -11.16 13.82
N ARG A 156 -18.12 -10.35 12.97
CA ARG A 156 -18.74 -9.82 11.75
C ARG A 156 -18.43 -10.71 10.54
N LYS A 157 -19.46 -11.41 10.04
CA LYS A 157 -19.52 -11.90 8.66
C LYS A 157 -19.96 -10.75 7.73
N THR A 158 -19.17 -9.70 7.60
CA THR A 158 -19.42 -8.69 6.57
C THR A 158 -18.60 -9.03 5.34
N GLN A 159 -19.25 -9.11 4.17
CA GLN A 159 -18.54 -9.10 2.89
C GLN A 159 -17.75 -7.80 2.84
N ALA A 160 -16.45 -7.85 3.13
CA ALA A 160 -15.56 -6.71 3.03
C ALA A 160 -15.64 -6.16 1.61
N SER A 161 -16.28 -5.01 1.46
CA SER A 161 -16.48 -4.43 0.14
C SER A 161 -15.13 -3.91 -0.37
N LEU A 162 -14.92 -4.03 -1.68
CA LEU A 162 -13.76 -3.47 -2.35
C LEU A 162 -13.66 -1.99 -1.96
N ASN A 163 -12.55 -1.59 -1.33
CA ASN A 163 -12.22 -0.23 -0.83
C ASN A 163 -12.42 0.05 0.67
N GLU A 164 -12.69 -0.96 1.50
CA GLU A 164 -12.71 -0.77 2.95
C GLU A 164 -11.31 -0.39 3.50
N VAL A 165 -11.26 0.71 4.23
CA VAL A 165 -10.05 1.15 4.94
C VAL A 165 -9.99 0.36 6.24
N LEU A 166 -8.85 -0.30 6.50
CA LEU A 166 -8.64 -1.12 7.70
C LEU A 166 -7.98 -0.35 8.83
N LEU A 167 -7.10 0.57 8.46
CA LEU A 167 -6.29 1.33 9.39
C LEU A 167 -6.17 2.75 8.89
N ILE A 168 -6.42 3.70 9.77
CA ILE A 168 -6.02 5.08 9.60
C ILE A 168 -4.80 5.33 10.48
N GLN A 169 -3.77 5.92 9.89
CA GLN A 169 -2.57 6.38 10.57
C GLN A 169 -2.58 7.90 10.53
N LEU A 170 -2.50 8.53 11.70
CA LEU A 170 -2.51 9.98 11.83
C LEU A 170 -1.37 10.38 12.76
N CYS A 171 -0.48 11.25 12.29
CA CYS A 171 0.56 11.83 13.15
C CYS A 171 0.22 13.28 13.47
N TYR A 172 0.22 13.61 14.76
CA TYR A 172 0.02 14.95 15.28
C TYR A 172 0.99 15.21 16.44
N LYS A 173 1.79 16.28 16.34
CA LYS A 173 2.87 16.60 17.28
C LYS A 173 3.77 15.36 17.49
N SER A 174 4.04 14.95 18.73
CA SER A 174 4.87 13.79 19.07
C SER A 174 4.09 12.47 19.18
N LYS A 175 2.90 12.37 18.56
CA LYS A 175 2.04 11.19 18.67
C LYS A 175 1.62 10.65 17.31
N THR A 176 1.67 9.33 17.17
CA THR A 176 1.09 8.58 16.06
C THR A 176 -0.15 7.84 16.57
N TYR A 177 -1.29 8.16 15.97
CA TYR A 177 -2.59 7.55 16.23
C TYR A 177 -2.88 6.50 15.16
N LEU A 178 -3.21 5.29 15.61
CA LEU A 178 -3.58 4.16 14.78
C LEU A 178 -5.04 3.80 15.06
N PHE A 179 -5.95 4.17 14.16
CA PHE A 179 -7.38 3.87 14.27
C PHE A 179 -7.71 2.64 13.43
N ARG A 180 -8.06 1.53 14.07
CA ARG A 180 -8.48 0.29 13.41
C ARG A 180 -9.91 0.43 12.93
N THR A 181 -10.08 0.81 11.67
CA THR A 181 -11.37 1.19 11.10
C THR A 181 -12.20 0.01 10.62
N PHE A 182 -11.64 -1.20 10.54
CA PHE A 182 -12.39 -2.42 10.24
C PHE A 182 -13.44 -2.79 11.30
N GLU A 183 -13.34 -2.22 12.51
CA GLU A 183 -14.35 -2.37 13.55
C GLU A 183 -15.56 -1.44 13.30
N PHE A 184 -15.42 -0.45 12.40
CA PHE A 184 -16.42 0.56 12.13
C PHE A 184 -17.22 0.27 10.86
N THR A 185 -18.54 0.42 10.94
CA THR A 185 -19.44 0.62 9.79
C THR A 185 -19.46 2.09 9.35
N GLU A 186 -20.21 2.38 8.28
CA GLU A 186 -20.46 3.76 7.87
C GLU A 186 -21.16 4.59 8.97
N ASP A 187 -22.15 3.98 9.63
CA ASP A 187 -23.03 4.62 10.61
C ASP A 187 -22.35 4.84 11.96
N ASP A 188 -21.40 3.98 12.34
CA ASP A 188 -20.66 4.08 13.61
C ASP A 188 -19.29 4.77 13.47
N PHE A 189 -18.91 5.21 12.25
CA PHE A 189 -17.62 5.82 12.00
C PHE A 189 -17.45 7.11 12.83
N PRO A 190 -16.33 7.27 13.57
CA PRO A 190 -16.21 8.28 14.62
C PRO A 190 -16.49 9.72 14.16
N GLY A 191 -17.53 10.35 14.73
CA GLY A 191 -17.97 11.69 14.35
C GLY A 191 -16.90 12.78 14.54
N LYS A 192 -16.08 12.69 15.59
CA LYS A 192 -14.98 13.64 15.82
C LYS A 192 -13.83 13.45 14.85
N LEU A 193 -13.58 12.21 14.39
CA LEU A 193 -12.65 11.97 13.30
C LEU A 193 -13.17 12.59 11.99
N ARG A 194 -14.46 12.45 11.68
CA ARG A 194 -15.08 13.12 10.52
C ARG A 194 -14.93 14.64 10.60
N TYR A 195 -15.14 15.21 11.79
CA TYR A 195 -15.03 16.65 12.01
C TYR A 195 -13.58 17.13 11.85
N LEU A 196 -12.62 16.42 12.47
CA LEU A 196 -11.19 16.73 12.37
C LEU A 196 -10.71 16.77 10.92
N LEU A 197 -11.12 15.80 10.09
CA LEU A 197 -10.78 15.74 8.66
C LEU A 197 -11.34 16.91 7.84
N LYS A 198 -12.39 17.59 8.33
CA LYS A 198 -13.05 18.74 7.67
C LYS A 198 -12.68 20.09 8.28
N CYS A 199 -11.93 20.09 9.38
CA CYS A 199 -11.57 21.32 10.09
C CYS A 199 -10.71 22.22 9.18
N GLU A 200 -11.01 23.52 9.12
CA GLU A 200 -10.34 24.45 8.20
C GLU A 200 -8.91 24.77 8.64
N ASN A 201 -8.70 24.79 9.96
CA ASN A 201 -7.39 24.95 10.60
C ASN A 201 -6.53 23.69 10.47
N VAL A 202 -7.06 22.57 9.99
CA VAL A 202 -6.29 21.35 9.77
C VAL A 202 -5.87 21.23 8.30
N LYS A 203 -4.58 21.05 8.07
CA LYS A 203 -4.00 20.69 6.78
C LYS A 203 -3.66 19.21 6.78
N ASN A 204 -4.44 18.44 6.03
CA ASN A 204 -4.33 17.01 5.92
C ASN A 204 -3.22 16.66 4.91
N VAL A 205 -2.04 16.32 5.42
CA VAL A 205 -0.84 16.05 4.62
C VAL A 205 -0.78 14.59 4.22
N ASN A 206 -0.75 14.34 2.91
CA ASN A 206 -0.68 13.02 2.31
C ASN A 206 -1.93 12.15 2.55
N GLY A 207 -2.01 11.04 1.83
CA GLY A 207 -2.99 9.98 2.07
C GLY A 207 -4.12 9.88 1.05
N ASN A 208 -4.84 8.75 1.12
CA ASN A 208 -5.83 8.38 0.12
C ASN A 208 -7.27 8.70 0.59
N PHE A 209 -7.59 9.99 0.69
CA PHE A 209 -8.90 10.47 1.15
C PHE A 209 -10.07 10.01 0.26
N LEU A 210 -9.83 9.76 -1.02
CA LEU A 210 -10.85 9.20 -1.93
C LEU A 210 -11.37 7.83 -1.45
N ARG A 211 -10.54 7.03 -0.77
CA ARG A 211 -10.97 5.74 -0.22
C ARG A 211 -11.82 5.93 1.02
N LEU A 212 -11.42 6.83 1.92
CA LEU A 212 -12.26 7.18 3.07
C LEU A 212 -13.61 7.73 2.65
N GLN A 213 -13.64 8.59 1.63
CA GLN A 213 -14.88 9.13 1.09
C GLN A 213 -15.80 8.03 0.59
N LYS A 214 -15.25 7.01 -0.10
CA LYS A 214 -16.04 5.87 -0.57
C LYS A 214 -16.49 4.94 0.54
N GLY A 215 -15.61 4.63 1.50
CA GLY A 215 -15.89 3.66 2.56
C GLY A 215 -16.79 4.20 3.67
N TYR A 216 -16.69 5.49 3.97
CA TYR A 216 -17.38 6.09 5.11
C TYR A 216 -18.18 7.35 4.75
N LYS A 217 -18.33 7.74 3.47
CA LYS A 217 -18.99 9.00 3.07
C LYS A 217 -18.45 10.24 3.80
N THR A 218 -17.14 10.26 4.04
CA THR A 218 -16.46 11.41 4.64
C THR A 218 -15.87 12.33 3.57
N ASN A 219 -15.87 13.64 3.82
CA ASN A 219 -15.14 14.60 3.00
C ASN A 219 -13.96 15.11 3.81
N SER A 220 -12.87 15.47 3.14
CA SER A 220 -11.69 16.04 3.78
C SER A 220 -11.37 17.40 3.16
N LYS A 221 -11.02 18.38 4.00
CA LYS A 221 -10.59 19.72 3.57
C LYS A 221 -9.09 19.88 3.80
N GLY A 222 -8.49 20.92 3.20
CA GLY A 222 -7.10 21.27 3.44
C GLY A 222 -6.07 20.20 3.04
N ILE A 223 -6.39 19.39 2.03
CA ILE A 223 -5.52 18.29 1.59
C ILE A 223 -4.26 18.84 0.93
N ILE A 224 -3.10 18.38 1.39
CA ILE A 224 -1.79 18.65 0.79
C ILE A 224 -1.24 17.35 0.24
N GLU A 225 -1.16 17.25 -1.09
CA GLU A 225 -0.50 16.13 -1.77
C GLU A 225 1.00 16.41 -1.86
N LEU A 226 1.82 15.62 -1.17
CA LEU A 226 3.25 15.90 -1.00
C LEU A 226 4.02 15.95 -2.32
N GLY A 227 3.69 15.07 -3.27
CA GLY A 227 4.35 15.06 -4.57
C GLY A 227 4.17 16.36 -5.34
N THR A 228 2.94 16.87 -5.36
CA THR A 228 2.58 18.15 -5.97
C THR A 228 3.21 19.30 -5.20
N PHE A 229 3.09 19.30 -3.87
CA PHE A 229 3.64 20.34 -3.00
C PHE A 229 5.15 20.56 -3.18
N TYR A 230 5.93 19.47 -3.26
CA TYR A 230 7.37 19.54 -3.48
C TYR A 230 7.75 19.82 -4.93
N LYS A 231 6.99 19.32 -5.90
CA LYS A 231 7.24 19.59 -7.33
C LYS A 231 7.06 21.07 -7.63
N ASP A 232 5.99 21.68 -7.15
CA ASP A 232 5.68 23.09 -7.40
C ASP A 232 6.73 24.04 -6.80
N ARG A 233 7.55 23.55 -5.87
CA ARG A 233 8.69 24.26 -5.27
C ARG A 233 10.04 23.92 -5.89
N GLY A 234 10.06 23.11 -6.96
CA GLY A 234 11.30 22.66 -7.60
C GLY A 234 12.15 21.73 -6.74
N ILE A 235 11.62 21.17 -5.66
CA ILE A 235 12.37 20.29 -4.75
C ILE A 235 12.49 18.88 -5.34
N ILE A 236 11.47 18.42 -6.06
CA ILE A 236 11.48 17.15 -6.77
C ILE A 236 11.10 17.34 -8.24
N GLU A 237 11.64 16.51 -9.12
CA GLU A 237 11.41 16.60 -10.56
C GLU A 237 10.01 16.14 -10.98
N LYS A 238 9.46 15.14 -10.28
CA LYS A 238 8.20 14.47 -10.63
C LYS A 238 7.29 14.35 -9.41
N ARG A 239 6.01 14.70 -9.57
CA ARG A 239 4.99 14.51 -8.51
C ARG A 239 4.74 13.04 -8.16
N SER A 240 5.04 12.13 -9.08
CA SER A 240 4.81 10.69 -8.94
C SER A 240 5.93 9.94 -8.22
N LEU A 241 6.88 10.65 -7.60
CA LEU A 241 7.93 10.00 -6.81
C LEU A 241 7.31 9.29 -5.60
N SER A 242 7.79 8.08 -5.31
CA SER A 242 7.39 7.35 -4.12
C SER A 242 7.83 8.08 -2.84
N LEU A 243 7.12 7.87 -1.73
CA LEU A 243 7.47 8.45 -0.43
C LEU A 243 8.95 8.23 -0.05
N ALA A 244 9.50 7.03 -0.30
CA ALA A 244 10.91 6.76 -0.02
C ALA A 244 11.88 7.66 -0.80
N LYS A 245 11.57 7.93 -2.07
CA LYS A 245 12.35 8.88 -2.89
C LYS A 245 12.18 10.31 -2.41
N VAL A 246 10.97 10.70 -1.99
CA VAL A 246 10.72 12.01 -1.38
C VAL A 246 11.53 12.16 -0.08
N CYS A 247 11.55 11.16 0.79
CA CYS A 247 12.38 11.15 2.00
C CYS A 247 13.88 11.29 1.68
N ALA A 248 14.37 10.56 0.68
CA ALA A 248 15.77 10.65 0.26
C ALA A 248 16.16 12.06 -0.24
N VAL A 249 15.27 12.70 -1.00
CA VAL A 249 15.55 14.05 -1.54
C VAL A 249 15.42 15.13 -0.46
N VAL A 250 14.33 15.09 0.32
CA VAL A 250 13.94 16.14 1.27
C VAL A 250 14.63 15.99 2.61
N LEU A 251 14.62 14.79 3.19
CA LEU A 251 15.15 14.51 4.53
C LEU A 251 16.59 13.98 4.50
N LYS A 252 17.16 13.77 3.31
CA LYS A 252 18.47 13.13 3.13
C LYS A 252 18.61 11.83 3.90
N SER A 253 17.50 11.07 3.96
CA SER A 253 17.39 9.84 4.75
C SER A 253 16.72 8.74 3.93
N SER A 254 17.16 7.50 4.16
CA SER A 254 16.59 6.30 3.55
C SER A 254 15.32 5.89 4.28
N LEU A 255 14.25 5.59 3.54
CA LEU A 255 13.06 4.94 4.09
C LEU A 255 13.04 3.48 3.62
N PRO A 256 13.70 2.55 4.34
CA PRO A 256 13.78 1.16 3.93
C PRO A 256 12.38 0.54 3.94
N LYS A 257 12.01 -0.12 2.83
CA LYS A 257 10.70 -0.80 2.71
C LYS A 257 10.69 -2.19 3.32
N ASN A 258 11.86 -2.77 3.57
CA ASN A 258 12.03 -4.10 4.11
C ASN A 258 12.99 -4.02 5.32
N LYS A 259 12.47 -4.34 6.50
CA LYS A 259 13.23 -5.00 7.56
C LYS A 259 12.48 -6.27 7.91
#